data_AF-A0A9D5RFS2-F1
#
_entry.id   AF-A0A9D5RFS2-F1
#
_cell.length_a   1.000
_cell.length_b   1.000
_cell.length_c   1.000
_cell.angle_alpha   90.00
_cell.angle_beta   90.00
_cell.angle_gamma   90.00
#
_symmetry.space_group_name_H-M   'P 1'
#
loop_
_entity.id
_entity.type
_entity.pdbx_description
1 polymer ?
#
loop_
_entity_poly.entity_id
_entity_poly.type
_entity_poly.pdbx_seq_one_letter_code
_entity_poly.pdbx_strand_id
1 'polypeptide(L)'
;MKKIASIVLALMLVLAMSIPAMAEADFTIVVNLKTLSSEYWQTVKSGIDKAAEELGITIDVQGPPAESDIAGQVNQIETQLAGAPDAII
;
A
#
# COMPACT_ATOMS: atom_id res chain seq x y z
N MET A 1 37.27 25.77 -19.75
CA MET A 1 36.27 25.63 -18.66
C MET A 1 34.85 25.38 -19.19
N LYS A 2 34.30 26.22 -20.09
CA LYS A 2 32.92 26.04 -20.61
C LYS A 2 32.68 24.69 -21.31
N LYS A 3 33.61 24.23 -22.17
CA LYS A 3 33.48 22.94 -22.89
C LYS A 3 33.55 21.71 -21.97
N ILE A 4 34.36 21.76 -20.92
CA ILE A 4 34.50 20.67 -19.93
C ILE A 4 33.23 20.59 -19.07
N ALA A 5 32.68 21.73 -18.65
CA ALA A 5 31.42 21.79 -17.93
C ALA A 5 30.25 21.24 -18.77
N SER A 6 30.20 21.53 -20.07
CA SER A 6 29.16 20.98 -20.96
C SER A 6 29.25 19.46 -21.13
N ILE A 7 30.45 18.89 -21.16
CA ILE A 7 30.65 17.43 -21.28
C ILE A 7 30.22 16.74 -19.98
N VAL A 8 30.56 17.30 -18.82
CA VAL A 8 30.14 16.74 -17.52
C VAL A 8 28.62 16.78 -17.36
N LEU A 9 27.97 17.88 -17.78
CA LEU A 9 26.51 18.00 -17.72
C LEU A 9 25.82 17.00 -18.67
N ALA A 10 26.36 16.82 -19.88
CA ALA A 10 25.84 15.82 -20.82
C ALA A 10 26.00 14.40 -20.29
N LEU A 11 27.12 14.09 -19.63
CA LEU A 11 27.36 12.78 -19.01
C LEU A 11 26.38 12.52 -17.85
N MET A 12 26.09 13.54 -17.03
CA MET A 12 25.11 13.45 -15.94
C MET A 12 23.67 13.24 -16.44
N LEU A 13 23.29 13.89 -17.53
CA LEU A 13 21.98 13.71 -18.17
C LEU A 13 21.81 12.30 -18.73
N VAL A 14 22.85 11.74 -19.34
CA VAL A 14 22.81 10.35 -19.86
C VAL A 14 22.74 9.34 -18.72
N LEU A 15 23.43 9.56 -17.60
CA LEU A 15 23.35 8.70 -16.42
C LEU A 15 21.94 8.71 -15.77
N ALA A 16 21.24 9.85 -15.81
CA ALA A 16 19.89 9.98 -15.27
C ALA A 16 18.84 9.20 -16.10
N MET A 17 19.10 8.93 -17.38
CA MET A 17 18.18 8.19 -18.27
C MET A 17 18.29 6.66 -18.14
N SER A 18 19.26 6.15 -17.38
CA SER A 18 19.47 4.72 -17.13
C SER A 18 18.76 4.17 -15.89
N ILE A 19 17.90 4.98 -15.23
CA ILE A 19 17.03 4.47 -14.17
C ILE A 19 15.83 3.81 -14.86
N PRO A 20 15.65 2.48 -14.78
CA PRO A 20 14.43 1.87 -15.28
C PRO A 20 13.27 2.47 -14.51
N ALA A 21 12.29 3.03 -15.22
CA ALA A 21 11.00 3.35 -14.63
C ALA A 21 10.37 2.02 -14.20
N MET A 22 10.47 1.69 -12.91
CA MET A 22 9.64 0.64 -12.35
C MET A 22 8.21 1.15 -12.44
N ALA A 23 7.41 0.53 -13.30
CA ALA A 23 5.98 0.76 -13.30
C ALA A 23 5.46 0.24 -11.94
N GLU A 24 5.25 1.16 -11.01
CA GLU A 24 4.59 0.88 -9.75
C GLU A 24 3.12 0.63 -10.07
N ALA A 25 2.69 -0.63 -9.93
CA ALA A 25 1.28 -0.95 -10.04
C ALA A 25 0.63 -0.52 -8.71
N ASP A 26 -0.06 0.62 -8.75
CA ASP A 26 -0.81 1.15 -7.61
C ASP A 26 -2.03 0.26 -7.35
N PHE A 27 -1.85 -0.79 -6.54
CA PHE A 27 -2.95 -1.63 -6.08
C PHE A 27 -3.67 -0.98 -4.89
N THR A 28 -4.99 -0.90 -4.97
CA THR A 28 -5.85 -0.54 -3.84
C THR A 28 -6.34 -1.81 -3.15
N ILE A 29 -5.70 -2.18 -2.03
CA ILE A 29 -6.05 -3.36 -1.24
C ILE A 29 -6.60 -2.93 0.12
N VAL A 30 -7.74 -3.50 0.50
CA VAL A 30 -8.34 -3.31 1.84
C VAL A 30 -8.43 -4.65 2.56
N VAL A 31 -8.09 -4.68 3.85
CA VAL A 31 -8.25 -5.84 4.72
C VAL A 31 -9.26 -5.50 5.82
N ASN A 32 -10.31 -6.30 5.96
CA ASN A 32 -11.34 -6.15 6.99
C ASN A 32 -11.22 -7.25 8.05
N LEU A 33 -10.47 -6.97 9.11
CA LEU A 33 -10.28 -7.86 10.25
C LEU A 33 -11.54 -7.95 11.11
N LYS A 34 -11.69 -9.05 11.85
CA LYS A 34 -12.87 -9.30 12.68
C LYS A 34 -13.09 -8.26 13.77
N THR A 35 -12.00 -7.68 14.30
CA THR A 35 -11.99 -6.47 15.13
C THR A 35 -10.56 -5.96 15.23
N LEU A 36 -10.37 -4.69 15.59
CA LEU A 36 -9.07 -4.13 15.95
C LEU A 36 -8.84 -4.04 17.46
N SER A 37 -9.79 -4.47 18.29
CA SER A 37 -9.68 -4.39 19.76
C SER A 37 -9.01 -5.61 20.42
N SER A 38 -8.68 -6.64 19.63
CA SER A 38 -8.11 -7.90 20.11
C SER A 38 -6.62 -8.02 19.78
N GLU A 39 -5.82 -8.54 20.72
CA GLU A 39 -4.39 -8.78 20.54
C GLU A 39 -4.10 -9.76 19.39
N TYR A 40 -4.97 -10.76 19.18
CA TYR A 40 -4.84 -11.69 18.07
C TYR A 40 -4.89 -10.94 16.73
N TRP A 41 -5.89 -10.09 16.54
CA TRP A 41 -6.06 -9.34 15.29
C TRP A 41 -5.03 -8.20 15.14
N GLN A 42 -4.51 -7.65 16.22
CA GLN A 42 -3.35 -6.74 16.18
C GLN A 42 -2.09 -7.47 15.70
N THR A 43 -1.91 -8.75 16.09
CA THR A 43 -0.81 -9.58 15.57
C THR A 43 -0.97 -9.85 14.08
N VAL A 44 -2.20 -10.15 13.62
CA VAL A 44 -2.50 -10.30 12.19
C VAL A 44 -2.21 -9.00 11.44
N LYS A 45 -2.63 -7.83 11.97
CA LYS A 45 -2.32 -6.52 11.42
C LYS A 45 -0.81 -6.28 11.29
N SER A 46 -0.02 -6.62 12.30
CA SER A 46 1.44 -6.49 12.22
C SER A 46 2.05 -7.29 11.06
N GLY A 47 1.52 -8.47 10.76
CA GLY A 47 1.93 -9.25 9.60
C GLY A 47 1.58 -8.58 8.26
N ILE A 48 0.38 -7.98 8.19
CA ILE A 48 -0.07 -7.21 7.02
C ILE A 48 0.82 -5.99 6.80
N ASP A 49 1.07 -5.21 7.87
CA ASP A 49 1.90 -4.01 7.81
C ASP A 49 3.33 -4.34 7.34
N LYS A 50 3.89 -5.46 7.83
CA LYS A 50 5.20 -5.93 7.39
C LYS A 50 5.23 -6.33 5.91
N ALA A 51 4.20 -7.05 5.44
CA ALA A 51 4.11 -7.42 4.03
C ALA A 51 3.92 -6.19 3.13
N ALA A 52 3.14 -5.19 3.58
CA ALA A 52 2.98 -3.93 2.89
C ALA A 52 4.31 -3.19 2.74
N GLU A 53 5.13 -3.15 3.80
CA GLU A 53 6.48 -2.57 3.77
C GLU A 53 7.41 -3.34 2.82
N GLU A 54 7.47 -4.67 2.90
CA GLU A 54 8.33 -5.51 2.05
C GLU A 54 7.99 -5.39 0.56
N LEU A 55 6.71 -5.17 0.23
CA LEU A 55 6.22 -5.03 -1.14
C LEU A 55 6.17 -3.58 -1.63
N GLY A 56 6.39 -2.61 -0.75
CA GLY A 56 6.30 -1.18 -1.08
C GLY A 56 4.88 -0.71 -1.42
N ILE A 57 3.85 -1.35 -0.88
CA ILE A 57 2.45 -1.01 -1.14
C ILE A 57 1.78 -0.46 0.11
N THR A 58 0.66 0.25 -0.06
CA THR A 58 -0.21 0.66 1.06
C THR A 58 -1.42 -0.26 1.13
N ILE A 59 -1.75 -0.74 2.33
CA ILE A 59 -2.94 -1.57 2.58
C ILE A 59 -3.78 -0.88 3.65
N ASP A 60 -5.06 -0.65 3.38
CA ASP A 60 -6.00 -0.14 4.39
C ASP A 60 -6.50 -1.30 5.25
N VAL A 61 -6.26 -1.24 6.56
CA VAL A 61 -6.69 -2.29 7.50
C VAL A 61 -7.77 -1.74 8.41
N GLN A 62 -8.98 -2.27 8.25
CA GLN A 62 -10.15 -1.90 9.03
C GLN A 62 -10.70 -3.09 9.81
N GLY A 63 -11.67 -2.82 10.67
CA GLY A 63 -12.47 -3.83 11.36
C GLY A 63 -13.49 -3.16 12.27
N PRO A 64 -14.55 -3.87 12.68
CA PRO A 64 -15.55 -3.32 13.58
C PRO A 64 -15.01 -3.23 15.02
N PRO A 65 -15.68 -2.48 15.91
CA PRO A 65 -15.25 -2.31 17.30
C PRO A 65 -15.25 -3.61 18.12
N ALA A 66 -16.08 -4.60 17.74
CA ALA A 66 -16.18 -5.89 18.42
C ALA A 66 -16.39 -7.04 17.43
N GLU A 67 -15.92 -8.24 17.77
CA GLU A 67 -16.09 -9.43 16.92
C GLU A 67 -17.56 -9.82 16.68
N SER A 68 -18.42 -9.49 17.64
CA SER A 68 -19.86 -9.73 17.56
C SER A 68 -20.59 -8.72 16.67
N ASP A 69 -19.94 -7.63 16.26
CA ASP A 69 -20.55 -6.60 15.41
C ASP A 69 -20.49 -7.00 13.93
N ILE A 70 -21.26 -8.03 13.59
CA ILE A 70 -21.37 -8.59 12.25
C ILE A 70 -21.99 -7.56 11.29
N ALA A 71 -23.02 -6.84 11.74
CA ALA A 71 -23.69 -5.84 10.91
C ALA A 71 -22.76 -4.67 10.57
N GLY A 72 -21.97 -4.18 11.54
CA GLY A 72 -20.93 -3.19 11.32
C GLY A 72 -19.90 -3.66 10.31
N GLN A 73 -19.44 -4.92 10.42
CA GLN A 73 -18.50 -5.50 9.46
C GLN A 73 -19.06 -5.56 8.04
N VAL A 74 -20.31 -6.03 7.87
CA VAL A 74 -20.98 -6.08 6.56
C VAL A 74 -21.08 -4.68 5.94
N ASN A 75 -21.51 -3.68 6.71
CA ASN A 75 -21.63 -2.31 6.22
C ASN A 75 -20.27 -1.71 5.80
N GLN A 76 -19.19 -2.04 6.53
CA GLN A 76 -17.83 -1.64 6.15
C GLN A 76 -17.44 -2.28 4.81
N ILE A 77 -17.67 -3.58 4.62
CA ILE A 77 -17.36 -4.29 3.37
C ILE A 77 -18.18 -3.75 2.20
N GLU A 78 -19.47 -3.45 2.38
CA GLU A 78 -20.29 -2.82 1.33
C GLU A 78 -19.75 -1.44 0.92
N THR A 79 -19.30 -0.65 1.89
CA THR A 79 -18.68 0.66 1.63
C THR A 79 -17.35 0.51 0.90
N GLN A 80 -16.53 -0.46 1.30
CA GLN A 80 -15.25 -0.79 0.66
C GLN A 80 -15.48 -1.23 -0.79
N LEU A 81 -16.48 -2.08 -1.04
CA LEU A 81 -16.84 -2.53 -2.39
C LEU A 81 -17.24 -1.37 -3.31
N ALA A 82 -17.93 -0.36 -2.78
CA ALA A 82 -18.30 0.84 -3.55
C ALA A 82 -17.06 1.66 -3.98
N GLY A 83 -15.94 1.54 -3.27
CA GLY A 83 -14.65 2.11 -3.66
C GLY A 83 -13.93 1.36 -4.78
N ALA A 84 -14.47 0.23 -5.23
CA ALA A 84 -13.90 -0.65 -6.26
C ALA A 84 -12.39 -0.96 -6.07
N PRO A 85 -11.97 -1.45 -4.88
CA PRO A 85 -10.59 -1.87 -4.66
C PRO A 85 -10.24 -3.07 -5.54
N ASP A 86 -8.95 -3.26 -5.80
CA ASP A 86 -8.44 -4.44 -6.52
C ASP A 86 -8.63 -5.72 -5.71
N ALA A 87 -8.61 -5.62 -4.38
CA ALA A 87 -8.89 -6.75 -3.48
C ALA A 87 -9.50 -6.28 -2.15
N ILE A 88 -10.39 -7.13 -1.60
CA ILE A 88 -10.87 -7.09 -0.22
C ILE A 88 -10.52 -8.44 0.41
N ILE A 89 -9.89 -8.42 1.57
CA ILE A 89 -9.48 -9.60 2.34
C ILE A 89 -10.17 -9.60 3.70
#